data_AF-A0A429ZDG1-F1
#
_entry.id   AF-A0A429ZDG1-F1
#
_cell.length_a   1.000
_cell.length_b   1.000
_cell.length_c   1.000
_cell.angle_alpha   90.00
_cell.angle_beta   90.00
_cell.angle_gamma   90.00
#
_symmetry.space_group_name_H-M   'P 1'
#
loop_
_entity.id
_entity.type
_entity.pdbx_description
1 polymer ?
#
loop_
_entity_poly.entity_id
_entity_poly.type
_entity_poly.pdbx_seq_one_letter_code
_entity_poly.pdbx_strand_id
1 'polypeptide(L)'
;MEIIEGLFDGQGVILKDKTHVLLKEIWRGRLELRPYLLFPVKSELADGELTDTETGILYPHTVDRELDKSQLVYGEKRPTRILHLIPFGGRKIIRKPDLRNPHSVKILGFRRLILEKLDGTEIQVDIDGNCYELPEGVDSLVNGREEQPLAPFYDRPSDLANIIKKAGIEVYSK
;
A
#
# COMPACT_ATOMS: atom_id res chain seq x y z
N MET A 1 -18.15 -12.36 -0.99
CA MET A 1 -17.31 -11.18 -1.29
C MET A 1 -18.00 -10.02 -0.61
N GLU A 2 -17.47 -9.54 0.51
CA GLU A 2 -17.93 -8.27 1.06
C GLU A 2 -17.57 -7.18 0.04
N ILE A 3 -18.60 -6.56 -0.51
CA ILE A 3 -18.49 -5.42 -1.41
C ILE A 3 -17.94 -4.29 -0.53
N ILE A 4 -16.75 -3.78 -0.83
CA ILE A 4 -16.39 -2.47 -0.30
C ILE A 4 -17.40 -1.49 -0.86
N GLU A 5 -18.27 -0.95 0.00
CA GLU A 5 -19.28 0.02 -0.39
C GLU A 5 -18.63 1.11 -1.25
N GLY A 6 -19.14 1.27 -2.47
CA GLY A 6 -18.67 2.32 -3.37
C GLY A 6 -17.39 2.01 -4.18
N LEU A 7 -17.07 0.75 -4.48
CA LEU A 7 -16.03 0.42 -5.50
C LEU A 7 -16.60 0.26 -6.92
N PHE A 8 -17.84 -0.25 -7.03
CA PHE A 8 -18.53 -0.54 -8.28
C PHE A 8 -20.03 -0.34 -8.09
N ASP A 9 -20.66 0.37 -9.02
CA ASP A 9 -22.08 0.75 -8.94
C ASP A 9 -22.99 -0.02 -9.92
N GLY A 10 -22.43 -1.01 -10.64
CA GLY A 10 -23.13 -1.75 -11.69
C GLY A 10 -22.82 -1.28 -13.11
N GLN A 11 -22.39 -0.02 -13.30
CA GLN A 11 -22.09 0.57 -14.60
C GLN A 11 -20.63 1.03 -14.74
N GLY A 12 -20.01 1.42 -13.64
CA GLY A 12 -18.65 1.91 -13.58
C GLY A 12 -17.97 1.64 -12.25
N VAL A 13 -16.67 1.89 -12.24
CA VAL A 13 -15.83 1.75 -11.06
C VAL A 13 -15.61 3.12 -10.43
N ILE A 14 -15.62 3.15 -9.11
CA ILE A 14 -15.42 4.36 -8.33
C ILE A 14 -14.04 4.28 -7.69
N LEU A 15 -13.21 5.27 -7.97
CA LEU A 15 -11.84 5.38 -7.45
C LEU A 15 -11.84 6.01 -6.06
N LYS A 16 -10.68 5.98 -5.40
CA LYS A 16 -10.50 6.49 -4.03
C LYS A 16 -10.87 7.98 -3.90
N ASP A 17 -10.57 8.76 -4.93
CA ASP A 17 -10.88 10.20 -5.04
C ASP A 17 -12.34 10.47 -5.45
N LYS A 18 -13.18 9.43 -5.49
CA LYS A 18 -14.57 9.43 -5.97
C LYS A 18 -14.72 9.69 -7.47
N THR A 19 -13.63 9.65 -8.24
CA THR A 19 -13.70 9.67 -9.70
C THR A 19 -14.46 8.44 -10.18
N HIS A 20 -15.49 8.66 -11.00
CA HIS A 20 -16.28 7.60 -11.60
C HIS A 20 -15.80 7.30 -13.01
N VAL A 21 -15.49 6.03 -13.29
CA VAL A 21 -15.05 5.56 -14.62
C VAL A 21 -16.02 4.51 -15.12
N LEU A 22 -16.77 4.84 -16.17
CA LEU A 22 -17.74 3.91 -16.76
C LEU A 22 -17.00 2.76 -17.44
N LEU A 23 -17.48 1.53 -17.26
CA LEU A 23 -16.84 0.35 -17.84
C LEU A 23 -16.75 0.44 -19.37
N LYS A 24 -17.77 1.01 -20.02
CA LYS A 24 -17.80 1.23 -21.47
C LYS A 24 -16.73 2.20 -22.00
N GLU A 25 -16.11 2.99 -21.13
CA GLU A 25 -15.02 3.91 -21.50
C GLU A 25 -13.65 3.22 -21.44
N ILE A 26 -13.55 2.06 -20.80
CA ILE A 26 -12.29 1.36 -20.58
C ILE A 26 -12.04 0.45 -21.79
N TRP A 27 -10.91 0.65 -22.45
CA TRP A 27 -10.46 -0.23 -23.52
C TRP A 27 -9.83 -1.51 -22.96
N ARG A 28 -8.88 -1.36 -22.03
CA ARG A 28 -8.18 -2.47 -21.37
C ARG A 28 -7.54 -2.02 -20.06
N GLY A 29 -7.25 -2.98 -19.19
CA GLY A 29 -6.48 -2.78 -17.96
C GLY A 29 -5.06 -3.31 -18.10
N ARG A 30 -4.06 -2.54 -17.66
CA ARG A 30 -2.66 -2.97 -17.58
C ARG A 30 -2.22 -3.05 -16.13
N LEU A 31 -1.81 -4.24 -15.69
CA LEU A 31 -1.19 -4.45 -14.39
C LEU A 31 0.32 -4.25 -14.49
N GLU A 32 0.85 -3.39 -13.63
CA GLU A 32 2.28 -3.19 -13.42
C GLU A 32 2.67 -3.55 -11.99
N LEU A 33 3.85 -4.15 -11.82
CA LEU A 33 4.44 -4.35 -10.50
C LEU A 33 5.31 -3.13 -10.16
N ARG A 34 5.03 -2.48 -9.02
CA ARG A 34 5.79 -1.33 -8.51
C ARG A 34 6.44 -1.67 -7.18
N PRO A 35 7.68 -1.21 -6.92
CA PRO A 35 8.36 -1.46 -5.67
C PRO A 35 7.82 -0.60 -4.53
N TYR A 36 7.63 -1.21 -3.36
CA TYR A 36 7.37 -0.52 -2.08
C TYR A 36 8.29 -1.09 -1.00
N LEU A 37 8.57 -0.27 0.00
CA LEU A 37 9.29 -0.64 1.21
C LEU A 37 8.30 -0.99 2.31
N LEU A 38 8.38 -2.22 2.81
CA LEU A 38 7.72 -2.65 4.04
C LEU A 38 8.65 -2.42 5.23
N PHE A 39 8.23 -1.50 6.09
CA PHE A 39 8.86 -1.20 7.37
C PHE A 39 8.16 -2.01 8.47
N PRO A 40 8.88 -2.87 9.20
CA PRO A 40 8.33 -3.50 10.39
C PRO A 40 8.12 -2.46 11.50
N VAL A 41 7.03 -2.60 12.24
CA VAL A 41 6.77 -1.81 13.44
C VAL A 41 7.21 -2.60 14.68
N LYS A 42 7.84 -1.92 15.63
CA LYS A 42 8.21 -2.48 16.94
C LYS A 42 7.37 -1.87 18.05
N SER A 43 7.20 -2.56 19.17
CA SER A 43 6.61 -1.99 20.39
C SER A 43 7.68 -1.80 21.45
N GLU A 44 7.63 -0.68 22.17
CA GLU A 44 8.50 -0.40 23.31
C GLU A 44 7.85 -0.89 24.61
N LEU A 45 8.61 -1.63 25.40
CA LEU A 45 8.22 -2.13 26.71
C LEU A 45 8.59 -1.15 27.83
N ALA A 46 8.10 -1.39 29.05
CA ALA A 46 8.28 -0.49 30.19
C ALA A 46 9.76 -0.29 30.59
N ASP A 47 10.60 -1.29 30.33
CA ASP A 47 12.04 -1.30 30.57
C ASP A 47 12.86 -0.70 29.40
N GLY A 48 12.19 -0.27 28.33
CA GLY A 48 12.80 0.27 27.12
C GLY A 48 13.24 -0.78 26.11
N GLU A 49 12.96 -2.06 26.33
CA GLU A 49 13.19 -3.09 25.31
C GLU A 49 12.21 -2.96 24.14
N LEU A 50 12.66 -3.41 22.96
CA LEU A 50 11.86 -3.38 21.74
C LEU A 50 11.46 -4.79 21.33
N THR A 51 10.15 -5.02 21.17
CA THR A 51 9.59 -6.27 20.64
C THR A 51 9.03 -6.09 19.23
N ASP A 52 9.04 -7.15 18.43
CA ASP A 52 8.46 -7.13 17.09
C ASP A 52 6.93 -7.20 17.17
N THR A 53 6.27 -6.50 16.24
CA THR A 53 4.81 -6.56 16.05
C THR A 53 4.48 -7.22 14.70
N GLU A 54 3.23 -7.62 14.52
CA GLU A 54 2.70 -8.07 13.23
C GLU A 54 2.47 -6.89 12.26
N THR A 55 2.41 -5.67 12.79
CA THR A 55 2.17 -4.45 12.03
C THR A 55 3.33 -4.08 11.13
N GLY A 56 3.01 -3.66 9.91
CA GLY A 56 3.99 -3.15 8.96
C GLY A 56 3.46 -1.97 8.16
N ILE A 57 4.36 -1.07 7.76
CA ILE A 57 4.02 0.14 7.00
C ILE A 57 4.67 0.11 5.64
N LEU A 58 3.88 0.37 4.60
CA LEU A 58 4.33 0.51 3.23
C LEU A 58 4.66 1.96 2.88
N TYR A 59 5.77 2.14 2.17
CA TYR A 59 6.07 3.39 1.49
C TYR A 59 6.48 3.12 0.04
N PRO A 60 6.12 4.00 -0.90
CA PRO A 60 6.65 3.94 -2.25
C PRO A 60 8.18 3.93 -2.20
N HIS A 61 8.80 3.00 -2.93
CA HIS A 61 10.26 2.94 -3.03
C HIS A 61 10.75 3.96 -4.08
N THR A 62 11.54 4.94 -3.64
CA THR A 62 12.24 5.87 -4.54
C THR A 62 13.47 5.17 -5.12
N VAL A 63 13.61 5.20 -6.44
CA VAL A 63 14.59 4.40 -7.19
C VAL A 63 16.01 4.96 -7.12
N ASP A 64 16.93 4.20 -6.52
CA ASP A 64 18.38 4.32 -6.77
C ASP A 64 18.86 3.31 -7.83
N ARG A 65 18.14 2.21 -8.02
CA ARG A 65 18.44 1.12 -8.97
C ARG A 65 17.14 0.46 -9.43
N GLU A 66 17.03 0.08 -10.71
CA GLU A 66 15.94 -0.76 -11.19
C GLU A 66 16.03 -2.16 -10.57
N LEU A 67 14.92 -2.63 -10.01
CA LEU A 67 14.80 -3.95 -9.38
C LEU A 67 14.11 -4.90 -10.36
N ASP A 68 14.61 -6.13 -10.44
CA ASP A 68 13.95 -7.16 -11.24
C ASP A 68 12.67 -7.66 -10.55
N LYS A 69 11.76 -8.27 -11.32
CA LYS A 69 10.48 -8.77 -10.80
C LYS A 69 10.64 -9.84 -9.72
N SER A 70 11.69 -10.66 -9.79
CA SER A 70 11.92 -11.73 -8.82
C SER A 70 12.28 -11.16 -7.44
N GLN A 71 13.13 -10.13 -7.40
CA GLN A 71 13.49 -9.39 -6.18
C GLN A 71 12.25 -8.77 -5.51
N LEU A 72 11.32 -8.26 -6.31
CA LEU A 72 10.07 -7.68 -5.84
C LEU A 72 9.11 -8.74 -5.24
N VAL A 73 9.03 -9.92 -5.86
CA VAL A 73 8.13 -10.99 -5.39
C VAL A 73 8.68 -11.67 -4.15
N TYR A 74 9.98 -11.97 -4.10
CA TYR A 74 10.60 -12.69 -2.99
C TYR A 74 10.98 -11.79 -1.80
N GLY A 75 11.05 -10.47 -2.02
CA GLY A 75 11.33 -9.50 -0.97
C GLY A 75 12.81 -9.32 -0.69
N GLU A 76 13.47 -8.38 -1.36
CA GLU A 76 14.86 -8.00 -1.04
C GLU A 76 14.92 -7.29 0.32
N LYS A 77 15.78 -7.76 1.24
CA LYS A 77 16.00 -7.11 2.54
C LYS A 77 17.08 -6.03 2.42
N ARG A 78 16.82 -4.84 2.98
CA ARG A 78 17.78 -3.74 3.06
C ARG A 78 17.91 -3.16 4.47
N PRO A 79 19.09 -2.67 4.84
CA PRO A 79 19.25 -1.94 6.09
C PRO A 79 18.60 -0.55 5.98
N THR A 80 18.02 -0.08 7.08
CA THR A 80 17.55 1.29 7.26
C THR A 80 17.94 1.78 8.66
N ARG A 81 18.04 3.10 8.82
CA ARG A 81 18.21 3.76 10.13
C ARG A 81 16.91 4.37 10.62
N ILE A 82 15.80 4.10 9.94
CA ILE A 82 14.47 4.59 10.31
C ILE A 82 13.76 3.48 11.08
N LEU A 83 13.31 3.81 12.28
CA LEU A 83 12.49 2.96 13.13
C LEU A 83 11.05 3.46 13.14
N HIS A 84 10.11 2.55 12.97
CA HIS A 84 8.71 2.76 13.32
C HIS A 84 8.42 2.02 14.62
N LEU A 85 7.93 2.74 15.64
CA LEU A 85 7.62 2.12 16.93
C LEU A 85 6.31 2.59 17.56
N ILE A 86 5.70 1.74 18.37
CA ILE A 86 4.61 2.06 19.29
C ILE A 86 5.24 2.27 20.68
N PRO A 87 5.28 3.51 21.22
CA PRO A 87 5.88 3.77 22.53
C PRO A 87 5.16 3.03 23.65
N PHE A 88 5.85 2.76 24.76
CA PHE A 88 5.22 2.15 25.93
C PHE A 88 4.05 3.00 26.45
N GLY A 89 2.88 2.39 26.64
CA GLY A 89 1.65 3.08 27.02
C GLY A 89 1.08 4.01 25.95
N GLY A 90 1.70 4.07 24.77
CA GLY A 90 1.25 4.81 23.60
C GLY A 90 0.27 4.00 22.75
N ARG A 91 -0.49 4.71 21.93
CA ARG A 91 -1.42 4.14 20.93
C ARG A 91 -1.10 4.61 19.51
N LYS A 92 0.13 5.09 19.29
CA LYS A 92 0.54 5.74 18.05
C LYS A 92 1.87 5.17 17.59
N ILE A 93 1.97 4.92 16.30
CA ILE A 93 3.23 4.60 15.67
C ILE A 93 3.99 5.91 15.43
N ILE A 94 5.22 5.99 15.90
CA ILE A 94 6.13 7.12 15.67
C ILE A 94 7.28 6.69 14.77
N ARG A 95 7.66 7.56 13.84
CA ARG A 95 8.84 7.37 13.00
C ARG A 95 10.01 8.18 13.54
N LYS A 96 11.14 7.53 13.84
CA LYS A 96 12.35 8.23 14.30
C LYS A 96 13.63 7.59 13.76
N PRO A 97 14.73 8.35 13.59
CA PRO A 97 16.02 7.76 13.28
C PRO A 97 16.60 7.01 14.49
N ASP A 98 17.12 5.80 14.28
CA ASP A 98 17.96 5.06 15.23
C ASP A 98 19.40 5.01 14.70
N LEU A 99 20.26 5.83 15.31
CA LEU A 99 21.67 5.93 14.93
C LEU A 99 22.51 4.77 15.47
N ARG A 100 22.00 4.03 16.45
CA ARG A 100 22.75 2.94 17.12
C ARG A 100 22.55 1.65 16.35
N ASN A 101 21.31 1.27 16.08
CA ASN A 101 20.99 -0.02 15.47
C ASN A 101 20.43 0.14 14.05
N PRO A 102 20.95 -0.59 13.05
CA PRO A 102 20.27 -0.69 11.75
C PRO A 102 19.07 -1.63 11.87
N HIS A 103 17.99 -1.30 11.17
CA HIS A 103 16.79 -2.14 11.02
C HIS A 103 16.72 -2.75 9.63
N SER A 104 15.95 -3.82 9.46
CA SER A 104 15.73 -4.44 8.15
C SER A 104 14.37 -4.04 7.61
N VAL A 105 14.34 -3.49 6.39
CA VAL A 105 13.13 -3.29 5.60
C VAL A 105 13.08 -4.30 4.46
N LYS A 106 11.90 -4.63 3.96
CA LYS A 106 11.73 -5.50 2.79
C LYS A 106 11.24 -4.67 1.61
N ILE A 107 11.84 -4.82 0.44
CA ILE A 107 11.31 -4.27 -0.81
C ILE A 107 10.36 -5.30 -1.41
N LEU A 108 9.09 -4.97 -1.55
CA LEU A 108 8.05 -5.84 -2.10
C LEU A 108 7.47 -5.25 -3.39
N GLY A 109 6.92 -6.11 -4.24
CA GLY A 109 6.17 -5.71 -5.43
C GLY A 109 4.67 -5.58 -5.16
N PHE A 110 4.12 -4.41 -5.40
CA PHE A 110 2.67 -4.17 -5.36
C PHE A 110 2.11 -3.92 -6.74
N ARG A 111 0.85 -4.35 -6.92
CA ARG A 111 0.14 -4.14 -8.17
C ARG A 111 -0.28 -2.69 -8.25
N ARG A 112 -0.03 -2.11 -9.42
CA ARG A 112 -0.64 -0.87 -9.88
C ARG A 112 -1.45 -1.22 -11.10
N LEU A 113 -2.70 -0.76 -11.15
CA LEU A 113 -3.57 -0.95 -12.30
C LEU A 113 -3.62 0.35 -13.09
N ILE A 114 -3.37 0.27 -14.39
CA ILE A 114 -3.58 1.37 -15.33
C ILE A 114 -4.83 1.05 -16.13
N LEU A 115 -5.84 1.92 -16.05
CA LEU A 115 -7.02 1.87 -16.90
C LEU A 115 -6.73 2.67 -18.17
N GLU A 116 -6.65 1.98 -19.30
CA GLU A 116 -6.49 2.62 -20.61
C GLU A 116 -7.90 2.87 -21.17
N LYS A 117 -8.26 4.15 -21.34
CA LYS A 117 -9.57 4.54 -21.89
C LYS A 117 -9.58 4.49 -23.41
N LEU A 118 -10.79 4.40 -23.99
CA LEU A 118 -11.02 4.43 -25.44
C LEU A 118 -10.57 5.75 -26.09
N ASP A 119 -10.53 6.84 -25.33
CA ASP A 119 -10.04 8.15 -25.79
C ASP A 119 -8.50 8.28 -25.74
N GLY A 120 -7.79 7.23 -25.32
CA GLY A 120 -6.34 7.19 -25.20
C GLY A 120 -5.79 7.74 -23.87
N THR A 121 -6.65 8.20 -22.96
CA THR A 121 -6.21 8.62 -21.62
C THR A 121 -5.93 7.42 -20.72
N GLU A 122 -4.99 7.59 -19.78
CA GLU A 122 -4.65 6.58 -18.78
C GLU A 122 -5.02 7.07 -17.39
N ILE A 123 -5.66 6.20 -16.60
CA ILE A 123 -5.91 6.44 -15.18
C ILE A 123 -5.09 5.46 -14.36
N GLN A 124 -4.29 5.99 -13.42
CA GLN A 124 -3.52 5.16 -12.50
C GLN A 124 -4.35 4.87 -11.25
N VAL A 125 -4.40 3.59 -10.89
CA VAL A 125 -5.02 3.10 -9.68
C VAL A 125 -3.94 2.44 -8.83
N ASP A 126 -3.70 3.04 -7.67
CA ASP A 126 -2.79 2.55 -6.65
C ASP A 126 -3.55 1.85 -5.51
N ILE A 127 -2.79 1.25 -4.59
CA ILE A 127 -3.31 0.69 -3.35
C ILE A 127 -3.93 1.78 -2.46
N ASP A 128 -4.89 1.38 -1.63
CA ASP A 128 -5.44 2.23 -0.59
C ASP A 128 -4.78 1.92 0.74
N GLY A 129 -4.44 2.98 1.46
CA GLY A 129 -3.74 2.83 2.73
C GLY A 129 -2.37 2.19 2.59
N ASN A 130 -1.72 2.02 3.73
CA ASN A 130 -0.33 1.62 3.79
C ASN A 130 0.04 0.90 5.09
N CYS A 131 -0.93 0.51 5.91
CA CYS A 131 -0.69 -0.22 7.14
C CYS A 131 -1.22 -1.65 7.03
N TYR A 132 -0.34 -2.62 7.17
CA TYR A 132 -0.71 -4.01 7.41
C TYR A 132 -1.04 -4.18 8.88
N GLU A 133 -2.23 -4.72 9.17
CA GLU A 133 -2.63 -5.22 10.50
C GLU A 133 -2.35 -4.22 11.64
N LEU A 134 -3.26 -3.26 11.81
CA LEU A 134 -3.22 -2.36 12.97
C LEU A 134 -3.53 -3.18 14.24
N PRO A 135 -2.72 -3.09 15.31
CA PRO A 135 -3.01 -3.76 16.57
C PRO A 135 -4.29 -3.19 17.18
N GLU A 136 -4.99 -4.01 17.97
CA GLU A 136 -6.21 -3.60 18.65
C GLU A 136 -5.95 -2.37 19.55
N GLY A 137 -6.78 -1.33 19.41
CA GLY A 137 -6.66 -0.10 20.21
C GLY A 137 -5.58 0.89 19.78
N VAL A 138 -4.91 0.68 18.64
CA VAL A 138 -4.03 1.68 18.00
C VAL A 138 -4.86 2.57 17.10
N ASP A 139 -4.91 3.88 17.42
CA ASP A 139 -5.63 4.87 16.63
C ASP A 139 -4.82 5.30 15.41
N SER A 140 -5.46 5.41 14.24
CA SER A 140 -4.88 6.03 13.04
C SER A 140 -4.81 7.56 13.21
N LEU A 141 -3.68 8.15 12.82
CA LEU A 141 -3.35 9.56 13.04
C LEU A 141 -4.41 10.54 12.51
N VAL A 142 -4.76 11.52 13.36
CA VAL A 142 -5.26 12.85 12.98
C VAL A 142 -4.55 13.91 13.84
N ASN A 143 -4.06 14.98 13.20
CA ASN A 143 -3.54 16.27 13.71
C ASN A 143 -2.12 16.34 14.32
N GLY A 144 -1.20 16.99 13.59
CA GLY A 144 -0.19 17.82 14.24
C GLY A 144 0.96 18.29 13.37
N ARG A 145 1.73 17.38 12.77
CA ARG A 145 2.82 17.64 11.81
C ARG A 145 3.03 16.42 10.91
N GLU A 146 3.59 16.67 9.73
CA GLU A 146 3.50 15.87 8.50
C GLU A 146 3.97 14.40 8.63
N GLU A 147 3.00 13.52 8.87
CA GLU A 147 3.08 12.10 8.52
C GLU A 147 1.76 11.74 7.84
N GLN A 148 1.82 11.04 6.70
CA GLN A 148 0.61 10.57 6.05
C GLN A 148 -0.14 9.62 7.00
N PRO A 149 -1.46 9.80 7.19
CA PRO A 149 -2.23 8.94 8.09
C PRO A 149 -2.10 7.48 7.66
N LEU A 150 -1.77 6.62 8.63
CA LEU A 150 -1.66 5.17 8.42
C LEU A 150 -3.06 4.59 8.28
N ALA A 151 -3.49 4.38 7.04
CA ALA A 151 -4.76 3.71 6.75
C ALA A 151 -4.53 2.21 6.55
N PRO A 152 -5.49 1.35 6.96
CA PRO A 152 -5.43 -0.07 6.65
C PRO A 152 -5.18 -0.30 5.15
N PHE A 153 -4.26 -1.21 4.87
CA PHE A 153 -3.93 -1.59 3.50
C PHE A 153 -5.13 -2.24 2.81
N TYR A 154 -5.40 -1.81 1.59
CA TYR A 154 -6.41 -2.38 0.72
C TYR A 154 -5.90 -2.42 -0.74
N ASP A 155 -5.86 -3.63 -1.32
CA ASP A 155 -5.40 -3.88 -2.69
C ASP A 155 -6.50 -3.56 -3.72
N ARG A 156 -6.90 -2.28 -3.78
CA ARG A 156 -7.85 -1.74 -4.76
C ARG A 156 -7.51 -2.15 -6.21
N PRO A 157 -6.23 -2.13 -6.66
CA PRO A 157 -5.88 -2.56 -8.01
C PRO A 157 -6.31 -4.00 -8.34
N SER A 158 -6.11 -4.94 -7.41
CA SER A 158 -6.53 -6.34 -7.61
C SER A 158 -8.05 -6.49 -7.71
N ASP A 159 -8.80 -5.80 -6.85
CA ASP A 159 -10.26 -5.88 -6.87
C ASP A 159 -10.87 -5.24 -8.10
N LEU A 160 -10.37 -4.07 -8.51
CA LEU A 160 -10.81 -3.43 -9.75
C LEU A 160 -10.45 -4.27 -10.98
N ALA A 161 -9.25 -4.88 -11.02
CA ALA A 161 -8.89 -5.80 -12.09
C ALA A 161 -9.86 -6.99 -12.19
N ASN A 162 -10.33 -7.51 -11.07
CA ASN A 162 -11.33 -8.58 -11.05
C ASN A 162 -12.69 -8.13 -11.59
N ILE A 163 -13.13 -6.91 -11.27
CA ILE A 163 -14.39 -6.34 -11.77
C ILE A 163 -14.33 -6.11 -13.28
N ILE A 164 -13.24 -5.54 -13.77
CA ILE A 164 -13.00 -5.28 -15.20
C ILE A 164 -13.00 -6.59 -16.00
N LYS A 165 -12.30 -7.63 -15.51
CA LYS A 165 -12.32 -8.95 -16.13
C LYS A 165 -13.74 -9.55 -16.21
N LYS A 166 -14.55 -9.41 -15.15
CA LYS A 166 -15.94 -9.89 -15.13
C LYS A 166 -16.83 -9.14 -16.14
N ALA A 167 -16.49 -7.89 -16.48
CA ALA A 167 -17.15 -7.10 -17.50
C ALA A 167 -16.71 -7.44 -18.94
N GLY A 168 -15.79 -8.40 -19.12
CA GLY A 168 -15.29 -8.81 -20.44
C GLY A 168 -14.21 -7.90 -21.02
N ILE A 169 -13.67 -6.97 -20.22
CA ILE A 169 -12.58 -6.09 -20.63
C ILE A 169 -11.24 -6.81 -20.40
N GLU A 170 -10.34 -6.73 -21.38
CA GLU A 170 -9.02 -7.36 -21.29
C GLU A 170 -8.20 -6.76 -20.14
N VAL A 171 -7.55 -7.62 -19.35
CA VAL A 171 -6.54 -7.21 -18.36
C VAL A 171 -5.26 -7.99 -18.57
N TYR A 172 -4.18 -7.28 -18.92
CA TYR A 172 -2.87 -7.85 -19.20
C TYR A 172 -1.82 -7.38 -18.18
N SER A 173 -0.68 -8.06 -18.12
CA SER A 173 0.43 -7.73 -17.20
C SER A 173 1.65 -7.27 -17.99
N LYS A 174 2.35 -6.24 -17.49
CA LYS A 174 3.60 -5.73 -18.05
C LYS A 174 4.79 -6.02 -17.14
#